data_AF-A0A818UUL4-F1
#
_entry.id   AF-A0A818UUL4-F1
#
_cell.length_a   1.000
_cell.length_b   1.000
_cell.length_c   1.000
_cell.angle_alpha   90.00
_cell.angle_beta   90.00
_cell.angle_gamma   90.00
#
_symmetry.space_group_name_H-M   'P 1'
#
loop_
_entity.id
_entity.type
_entity.pdbx_description
1 polymer ?
#
loop_
_entity_poly.entity_id
_entity_poly.type
_entity_poly.pdbx_seq_one_letter_code
_entity_poly.pdbx_strand_id
1 'polypeptide(L)' 'MDIIILCNETFYHKTDDNDALFPHLLTQIGIIPDIIVDRELIILVDTDNETTNQGLDNLEKRYRGYKNLGTQFAQ' A
#
# COMPACT_ATOMS: atom_id res chain seq x y z
N MET A 1 1.37 16.21 -10.77
CA MET A 1 0.66 14.92 -10.66
C MET A 1 0.97 14.44 -9.28
N ASP A 2 -0.04 14.44 -8.42
CA ASP A 2 0.16 14.19 -7.00
C ASP A 2 -0.08 12.71 -6.73
N ILE A 3 0.75 12.14 -5.85
CA ILE A 3 0.73 10.73 -5.48
C ILE A 3 0.58 10.67 -3.97
N ILE A 4 -0.33 9.83 -3.49
CA ILE A 4 -0.49 9.53 -2.06
C ILE A 4 -0.27 8.03 -1.88
N ILE A 5 0.71 7.69 -1.04
CA ILE A 5 1.05 6.32 -0.69
C ILE A 5 0.23 5.94 0.55
N LEU A 6 -0.56 4.88 0.42
CA LEU A 6 -1.46 4.40 1.45
C LEU A 6 -0.86 3.16 2.11
N CYS A 7 -1.12 2.97 3.40
CA CYS A 7 -0.95 1.66 4.04
C CYS A 7 -2.12 0.73 3.67
N ASN A 8 -1.93 -0.57 3.86
CA ASN A 8 -2.94 -1.58 3.50
C ASN A 8 -4.31 -1.33 4.17
N GLU A 9 -4.32 -0.85 5.41
CA GLU A 9 -5.56 -0.53 6.11
C GLU A 9 -6.33 0.59 5.41
N THR A 10 -5.68 1.74 5.19
CA THR A 10 -6.31 2.90 4.53
C THR A 10 -6.70 2.59 3.08
N PHE A 11 -5.94 1.73 2.39
CA PHE A 11 -6.23 1.32 1.02
C PHE A 11 -7.61 0.63 0.87
N TYR A 12 -8.03 -0.12 1.89
CA TYR A 12 -9.34 -0.78 1.91
C TYR A 12 -10.39 -0.07 2.77
N HIS A 13 -10.05 1.08 3.34
CA HIS A 13 -10.97 1.88 4.13
C HIS A 13 -12.02 2.52 3.22
N LYS A 14 -13.25 2.64 3.74
CA LYS A 14 -14.37 3.27 3.04
C LYS A 14 -14.68 4.63 3.66
N THR A 15 -14.99 5.61 2.82
CA THR A 15 -15.38 6.94 3.28
C THR A 15 -16.82 6.96 3.75
N ASP A 16 -17.10 7.69 4.83
CA ASP A 16 -18.44 7.78 5.44
C ASP A 16 -19.50 8.39 4.50
N ASP A 17 -19.10 9.28 3.58
CA ASP A 17 -20.04 10.05 2.75
C ASP A 17 -20.75 9.20 1.67
N ASN A 18 -20.09 8.16 1.15
CA ASN A 18 -20.60 7.42 -0.02
C ASN A 18 -20.17 5.94 -0.06
N ASP A 19 -19.59 5.40 1.02
CA ASP A 19 -19.05 4.04 1.11
C ASP A 19 -17.99 3.67 0.04
N ALA A 20 -17.39 4.66 -0.65
CA ALA A 20 -16.35 4.42 -1.63
C ALA A 20 -15.02 4.07 -0.95
N LEU A 21 -14.26 3.17 -1.58
CA LEU A 21 -12.88 2.91 -1.17
C LEU A 21 -12.03 4.17 -1.32
N PHE A 22 -11.15 4.43 -0.35
CA PHE A 22 -10.31 5.62 -0.33
C PHE A 22 -9.49 5.84 -1.63
N PRO A 23 -8.89 4.80 -2.27
CA PRO A 23 -8.25 4.95 -3.58
C PRO A 23 -9.15 5.52 -4.69
N HIS A 24 -10.44 5.20 -4.65
CA HIS A 24 -11.40 5.73 -5.64
C HIS A 24 -11.62 7.22 -5.44
N LEU A 25 -11.74 7.69 -4.18
CA LEU A 25 -11.85 9.11 -3.87
C LEU A 25 -10.63 9.88 -4.39
N LEU A 26 -9.42 9.38 -4.12
CA LEU A 26 -8.17 10.00 -4.60
C LEU A 26 -8.16 10.12 -6.12
N THR A 27 -8.54 9.05 -6.81
CA THR A 27 -8.62 9.03 -8.27
C THR A 27 -9.62 10.08 -8.80
N GLN A 28 -10.78 10.24 -8.15
CA GLN A 28 -11.80 11.22 -8.53
C GLN A 28 -11.31 12.66 -8.45
N ILE A 29 -10.45 12.97 -7.47
CA ILE A 29 -9.87 14.31 -7.30
C ILE A 29 -8.53 14.49 -8.04
N GLY A 30 -8.15 13.55 -8.91
CA GLY A 30 -6.96 13.63 -9.76
C GLY A 30 -5.64 13.26 -9.08
N ILE A 31 -5.71 12.59 -7.92
CA ILE A 31 -4.54 12.08 -7.19
C ILE A 31 -4.38 10.59 -7.51
N ILE A 32 -3.14 10.15 -7.72
CA ILE A 32 -2.85 8.74 -7.95
C ILE A 32 -2.69 8.03 -6.60
N PRO A 33 -3.54 7.04 -6.29
CA PRO A 33 -3.33 6.20 -5.12
C PRO A 33 -2.16 5.24 -5.37
N ASP A 34 -1.31 5.11 -4.37
CA ASP A 34 -0.21 4.15 -4.35
C ASP A 34 -0.16 3.39 -3.02
N ILE A 35 0.70 2.39 -2.89
CA ILE A 35 0.69 1.43 -1.77
C ILE A 35 2.10 1.16 -1.25
N ILE A 36 2.24 1.17 0.09
CA ILE A 36 3.40 0.58 0.77
C ILE A 36 3.16 -0.92 0.94
N VAL A 37 4.10 -1.73 0.44
CA VAL A 37 3.94 -3.19 0.39
C VAL A 37 4.81 -3.94 1.40
N ASP A 38 5.77 -3.27 2.04
CA ASP A 38 6.42 -3.81 3.22
C ASP A 38 5.40 -4.06 4.36
N ARG A 39 5.81 -4.90 5.31
CA ARG A 39 4.95 -5.29 6.44
C ARG A 39 5.56 -4.89 7.76
N GLU A 40 6.76 -5.40 8.03
CA GLU A 40 7.45 -5.19 9.29
C GLU A 40 8.96 -5.15 9.08
N LEU A 41 9.62 -4.40 9.95
CA LEU A 41 11.06 -4.47 10.15
C LEU A 41 11.33 -5.51 11.22
N ILE A 42 12.22 -6.46 10.92
CA ILE A 42 12.73 -7.43 11.90
C ILE A 42 14.23 -7.28 12.04
N ILE A 43 14.77 -7.73 13.18
CA ILE A 43 16.22 -7.82 13.39
C ILE A 43 16.79 -8.89 12.43
N LEU A 44 17.84 -8.51 11.72
CA LEU A 44 18.60 -9.44 10.90
C LEU A 44 19.47 -10.30 11.82
N VAL A 45 19.23 -11.61 11.80
CA VAL A 45 19.94 -12.58 12.65
C VAL A 45 21.45 -12.49 12.41
N ASP A 46 22.22 -12.61 13.50
CA ASP A 46 23.68 -12.55 13.52
C ASP A 46 24.31 -11.21 13.08
N THR A 47 23.60 -10.09 13.29
CA THR A 47 24.11 -8.73 13.09
C THR A 47 24.06 -7.89 14.37
N ASP A 48 24.73 -6.73 14.38
CA ASP A 48 24.65 -5.74 15.47
C ASP A 48 23.36 -4.91 15.35
N ASN A 49 22.22 -5.54 15.62
CA ASN A 49 20.89 -4.93 15.57
C ASN A 49 20.55 -4.27 14.22
N GLU A 50 21.15 -4.71 13.12
CA GLU A 50 20.68 -4.33 11.80
C GLU A 50 19.31 -4.95 11.54
N THR A 51 18.55 -4.35 10.62
CA THR A 51 17.18 -4.77 10.33
C THR A 51 17.01 -5.17 8.87
N THR A 52 16.00 -5.99 8.62
CA THR A 52 15.51 -6.31 7.28
C THR A 52 14.00 -6.09 7.20
N ASN A 53 13.54 -5.58 6.06
CA ASN A 53 12.12 -5.45 5.76
C ASN A 53 11.53 -6.80 5.33
N GLN A 54 10.34 -7.10 5.82
CA GLN A 54 9.51 -8.20 5.35
C GLN A 54 8.41 -7.70 4.41
N GLY A 55 7.84 -8.61 3.61
CA GLY A 55 6.68 -8.32 2.76
C GLY A 55 6.61 -9.09 1.44
N LEU A 56 7.65 -9.85 1.10
CA LEU A 56 7.75 -10.58 -0.17
C LEU A 56 6.77 -11.76 -0.27
N ASP A 57 6.42 -12.38 0.85
CA ASP A 57 5.47 -13.50 0.86
C ASP A 57 4.10 -13.08 0.31
N ASN A 58 3.65 -13.80 -0.73
CA ASN A 58 2.42 -13.52 -1.46
C ASN A 58 2.34 -12.10 -2.06
N LEU A 59 3.47 -11.40 -2.24
CA LEU A 59 3.50 -10.03 -2.75
C LEU A 59 2.82 -9.90 -4.11
N GLU A 60 3.07 -10.82 -5.05
CA GLU A 60 2.43 -10.81 -6.38
C GLU A 60 0.89 -10.83 -6.27
N LYS A 61 0.35 -11.70 -5.41
CA LYS A 61 -1.10 -11.83 -5.21
C LYS A 61 -1.69 -10.56 -4.61
N ARG A 62 -1.00 -9.93 -3.64
CA ARG A 62 -1.43 -8.66 -3.04
C ARG A 62 -1.36 -7.53 -4.06
N TYR A 63 -0.24 -7.42 -4.77
CA TYR A 63 0.00 -6.36 -5.75
C TYR A 63 -1.02 -6.37 -6.88
N ARG A 64 -1.43 -7.55 -7.35
CA ARG A 64 -2.54 -7.68 -8.32
C ARG A 64 -3.84 -7.09 -7.80
N GLY A 65 -4.12 -7.22 -6.51
CA GLY A 65 -5.27 -6.57 -5.85
C GLY A 65 -5.19 -5.05 -5.87
N TYR A 66 -4.02 -4.49 -5.54
CA TYR A 66 -3.81 -3.03 -5.57
C TYR A 66 -3.86 -2.46 -6.99
N LYS A 67 -3.26 -3.16 -7.97
CA LYS A 67 -3.28 -2.79 -9.40
C LYS A 67 -4.71 -2.65 -9.93
N ASN A 68 -5.60 -3.58 -9.56
CA ASN A 68 -7.01 -3.56 -9.96
C ASN A 68 -7.77 -2.35 -9.37
N LEU A 69 -7.24 -1.73 -8.31
CA LEU A 69 -7.83 -0.58 -7.62
C LEU A 69 -7.14 0.74 -7.99
N GLY A 70 -6.38 0.76 -9.10
CA GLY A 70 -5.83 1.98 -9.70
C GLY A 70 -4.38 2.28 -9.32
N THR A 71 -3.74 1.42 -8.53
CA THR A 71 -2.32 1.58 -8.18
C THR A 71 -1.42 1.41 -9.40
N GLN A 72 -0.53 2.37 -9.62
CA GLN A 72 0.43 2.33 -10.74
C GLN A 72 1.81 1.84 -10.33
N PHE A 73 2.26 2.22 -9.14
CA PHE A 73 3.59 1.91 -8.60
C PHE A 73 3.43 1.07 -7.31
N ALA A 74 4.48 0.96 -6.52
CA ALA A 74 4.45 0.43 -5.16
C ALA A 74 5.77 0.82 -4.49
N GLN A 75 5.73 0.99 -3.17
CA GLN A 75 6.90 1.28 -2.36
C GLN A 75 7.15 0.22 -1.31
#